data_AF-A0A7V2UHE5-F1
#
_entry.id   AF-A0A7V2UHE5-F1
#
_cell.length_a   1.000
_cell.length_b   1.000
_cell.length_c   1.000
_cell.angle_alpha   90.00
_cell.angle_beta   90.00
_cell.angle_gamma   90.00
#
_symmetry.space_group_name_H-M   'P 1'
#
loop_
_entity.id
_entity.type
_entity.pdbx_description
1 polymer ?
#
loop_
_entity_poly.entity_id
_entity_poly.type
_entity_poly.pdbx_seq_one_letter_code
_entity_poly.pdbx_strand_id
1 'polypeptide(L)'
;MVEIELDGKKVEVPPGSMVMHAAEKAGTYIPHFCYHKKLSIAANCRMCLVDVEKAPKPMPACATPVTMGMVVRTKSDKAIKAQKSVMEFLLINHPLDCPICDQGGECQLQDLAVGYGGSA
;
A
#
# COMPACT_ATOMS: atom_id res chain seq x y z
N MET A 1 5.16 -20.02 -12.61
CA MET A 1 5.39 -19.15 -11.44
C MET A 1 6.20 -17.96 -11.91
N VAL A 2 5.99 -16.78 -11.32
CA VAL A 2 6.77 -15.55 -11.57
C VAL A 2 7.54 -15.24 -10.29
N GLU A 3 8.86 -15.21 -10.34
CA GLU A 3 9.73 -14.83 -9.21
C GLU A 3 9.99 -13.32 -9.22
N ILE A 4 9.82 -12.70 -8.05
CA ILE A 4 10.19 -11.30 -7.77
C ILE A 4 11.03 -11.20 -6.49
N GLU A 5 11.74 -10.09 -6.31
CA GLU A 5 12.34 -9.71 -5.02
C GLU A 5 11.45 -8.66 -4.35
N LEU A 6 10.99 -8.93 -3.12
CA LEU A 6 10.22 -8.02 -2.29
C LEU A 6 10.95 -7.79 -0.98
N ASP A 7 11.42 -6.56 -0.76
CA ASP A 7 12.21 -6.17 0.42
C ASP A 7 13.41 -7.12 0.69
N GLY A 8 14.07 -7.58 -0.37
CA GLY A 8 15.21 -8.51 -0.28
C GLY A 8 14.82 -9.98 -0.16
N LYS A 9 13.52 -10.32 -0.08
CA LYS A 9 13.03 -11.70 -0.07
C LYS A 9 12.60 -12.12 -1.46
N LYS A 10 13.01 -13.31 -1.89
CA LYS A 10 12.48 -13.93 -3.10
C LYS A 10 11.07 -14.46 -2.87
N VAL A 11 10.15 -14.13 -3.77
CA VAL A 11 8.75 -14.53 -3.69
C VAL A 11 8.28 -15.00 -5.06
N GLU A 12 7.70 -16.19 -5.11
CA GLU A 12 7.09 -16.70 -6.33
C GLU A 12 5.57 -16.61 -6.27
N VAL A 13 4.92 -16.10 -7.31
CA VAL A 13 3.46 -16.05 -7.40
C VAL A 13 2.95 -16.57 -8.75
N PRO A 14 1.67 -16.97 -8.87
CA PRO A 14 1.08 -17.34 -10.15
C PRO A 14 1.13 -16.17 -11.16
N PRO A 15 1.28 -16.44 -12.46
CA PRO A 15 1.14 -15.42 -13.50
C PRO A 15 -0.19 -14.67 -13.39
N GLY A 16 -0.19 -13.37 -13.69
CA GLY A 16 -1.37 -12.50 -13.54
C GLY A 16 -1.59 -11.97 -12.11
N SER A 17 -0.75 -12.34 -11.15
CA SER A 17 -0.79 -11.78 -9.80
C SER A 17 -0.35 -10.30 -9.77
N MET A 18 -0.86 -9.57 -8.78
CA MET A 18 -0.44 -8.20 -8.49
C MET A 18 0.67 -8.21 -7.43
N VAL A 19 1.42 -7.11 -7.33
CA VAL A 19 2.43 -6.91 -6.27
C VAL A 19 1.82 -7.13 -4.88
N MET A 20 0.56 -6.74 -4.66
CA MET A 20 -0.16 -6.99 -3.40
C MET A 20 -0.23 -8.49 -3.05
N HIS A 21 -0.45 -9.38 -4.02
CA HIS A 21 -0.51 -10.82 -3.75
C HIS A 21 0.88 -11.38 -3.38
N ALA A 22 1.95 -10.83 -3.97
CA ALA A 22 3.31 -11.20 -3.60
C ALA A 22 3.66 -10.71 -2.19
N ALA A 23 3.21 -9.51 -1.80
CA ALA A 23 3.37 -8.99 -0.45
C ALA A 23 2.63 -9.84 0.59
N GLU A 24 1.38 -10.22 0.33
CA GLU A 24 0.61 -11.13 1.18
C GLU A 24 1.33 -12.47 1.35
N LYS A 25 1.83 -13.07 0.26
CA LYS A 25 2.59 -14.32 0.32
C LYS A 25 3.91 -14.19 1.10
N ALA A 26 4.54 -13.01 1.07
CA ALA A 26 5.78 -12.73 1.80
C ALA A 26 5.57 -12.39 3.29
N GLY A 27 4.30 -12.25 3.73
CA GLY A 27 3.96 -11.73 5.05
C GLY A 27 4.30 -10.25 5.22
N THR A 28 4.40 -9.48 4.13
CA THR A 28 4.65 -8.04 4.16
C THR A 28 3.32 -7.29 4.05
N TYR A 29 2.98 -6.54 5.09
CA TYR A 29 1.83 -5.64 5.06
C TYR A 29 2.11 -4.40 4.22
N ILE A 30 1.21 -4.10 3.27
CA ILE A 30 1.19 -2.85 2.51
C ILE A 30 -0.08 -2.10 2.92
N PRO A 31 0.00 -0.84 3.35
CA PRO A 31 -1.18 -0.09 3.79
C PRO A 31 -2.15 0.15 2.62
N HIS A 32 -3.45 -0.01 2.86
CA HIS A 32 -4.48 0.12 1.83
C HIS A 32 -5.85 0.44 2.45
N PHE A 33 -6.72 1.07 1.67
CA PHE A 33 -8.12 1.31 2.03
C PHE A 33 -9.08 0.65 1.05
N CYS A 34 -8.89 0.91 -0.26
CA CYS A 34 -9.83 0.45 -1.29
C CYS A 34 -9.61 -0.98 -1.79
N TYR A 35 -8.53 -1.65 -1.35
CA TYR A 35 -8.21 -2.99 -1.78
C TYR A 35 -8.89 -4.00 -0.85
N HIS A 36 -9.52 -5.01 -1.44
CA HIS A 36 -10.01 -6.17 -0.71
C HIS A 36 -9.93 -7.39 -1.62
N LYS A 37 -9.38 -8.50 -1.13
CA LYS A 37 -9.12 -9.72 -1.92
C LYS A 37 -10.34 -10.36 -2.60
N LYS A 38 -11.56 -10.05 -2.13
CA LYS A 38 -12.84 -10.55 -2.69
C LYS A 38 -13.56 -9.52 -3.57
N LEU A 39 -13.01 -8.32 -3.75
CA LEU A 39 -13.60 -7.27 -4.57
C LEU A 39 -12.73 -6.96 -5.79
N SER A 40 -13.32 -6.29 -6.77
CA SER A 40 -12.57 -5.78 -7.93
C SER A 40 -11.54 -4.73 -7.51
N ILE A 41 -10.43 -4.65 -8.26
CA ILE A 41 -9.38 -3.67 -8.01
C ILE A 41 -9.85 -2.26 -8.44
N ALA A 42 -9.94 -1.33 -7.48
CA ALA A 42 -10.32 0.06 -7.73
C ALA A 42 -9.13 1.02 -7.95
N ALA A 43 -8.03 0.81 -7.20
CA ALA A 43 -6.81 1.62 -7.25
C ALA A 43 -6.99 3.15 -7.06
N ASN A 44 -8.03 3.59 -6.34
CA ASN A 44 -8.35 5.01 -6.15
C ASN A 44 -7.67 5.64 -4.92
N CYS A 45 -7.55 4.92 -3.79
CA CYS A 45 -7.04 5.49 -2.53
C CYS A 45 -5.53 5.81 -2.55
N ARG A 46 -4.76 5.17 -3.44
CA ARG A 46 -3.29 5.29 -3.56
C ARG A 46 -2.47 5.00 -2.30
N MET A 47 -3.07 4.50 -1.22
CA MET A 47 -2.33 4.20 0.02
C MET A 47 -1.31 3.06 -0.15
N CYS A 48 -1.55 2.15 -1.10
CA CYS A 48 -0.67 1.01 -1.37
C CYS A 48 0.49 1.31 -2.34
N LEU A 49 0.92 2.57 -2.46
CA LEU A 49 2.04 2.92 -3.31
C LEU A 49 3.35 2.33 -2.76
N VAL A 50 4.08 1.63 -3.62
CA VAL A 50 5.38 1.02 -3.34
C VAL A 50 6.40 1.44 -4.38
N ASP A 51 7.67 1.31 -4.07
CA ASP A 51 8.74 1.60 -5.01
C ASP A 51 9.10 0.35 -5.79
N VAL A 52 8.99 0.43 -7.11
CA VAL A 52 9.38 -0.63 -8.03
C VAL A 52 10.63 -0.15 -8.74
N GLU A 53 11.69 -0.94 -8.69
CA GLU A 53 12.96 -0.54 -9.31
C GLU A 53 12.76 -0.25 -10.80
N LYS A 54 13.45 0.78 -11.31
CA LYS A 54 13.33 1.30 -12.69
C LYS A 54 11.98 1.96 -13.03
N ALA A 55 11.00 1.98 -12.12
CA ALA A 55 9.79 2.78 -12.30
C ALA A 55 10.06 4.26 -11.91
N PRO A 56 9.67 5.23 -12.76
CA PRO A 56 9.94 6.64 -12.51
C PRO A 56 9.17 7.21 -11.31
N LYS A 57 8.07 6.54 -10.90
CA LYS A 57 7.19 6.94 -9.80
C LYS A 57 6.78 5.73 -8.97
N PRO A 58 6.33 5.91 -7.71
CA PRO A 58 5.74 4.83 -6.94
C PRO A 58 4.54 4.22 -7.67
N MET A 59 4.41 2.91 -7.57
CA MET A 59 3.40 2.12 -8.28
C MET A 59 2.38 1.55 -7.30
N PRO A 60 1.08 1.50 -7.66
CA PRO A 60 0.06 0.97 -6.76
C PRO A 60 0.19 -0.55 -6.66
N ALA A 61 0.49 -1.08 -5.48
CA ALA A 61 0.69 -2.52 -5.29
C ALA A 61 -0.56 -3.35 -5.66
N CYS A 62 -1.76 -2.81 -5.41
CA CYS A 62 -3.02 -3.48 -5.72
C CYS A 62 -3.32 -3.67 -7.22
N ALA A 63 -2.67 -2.90 -8.10
CA ALA A 63 -3.00 -2.87 -9.53
C ALA A 63 -1.79 -3.03 -10.45
N THR A 64 -0.59 -3.22 -9.88
CA THR A 64 0.64 -3.43 -10.65
C THR A 64 0.86 -4.94 -10.79
N PRO A 65 0.78 -5.51 -12.01
CA PRO A 65 1.07 -6.91 -12.24
C PRO A 65 2.53 -7.21 -11.95
N VAL A 66 2.82 -8.37 -11.39
CA VAL A 66 4.20 -8.81 -11.20
C VAL A 66 4.84 -9.21 -12.54
N THR A 67 6.11 -8.90 -12.71
CA THR A 67 6.92 -9.34 -13.84
C THR A 67 8.18 -10.04 -13.35
N MET A 68 8.73 -10.94 -14.16
CA MET A 68 9.91 -11.71 -13.77
C MET A 68 11.10 -10.80 -13.47
N GLY A 69 11.75 -11.02 -12.32
CA GLY A 69 12.90 -10.20 -11.89
C GLY A 69 12.52 -8.80 -11.43
N MET A 70 11.24 -8.51 -11.18
CA MET A 70 10.81 -7.27 -10.55
C MET A 70 11.38 -7.17 -9.14
N VAL A 71 11.89 -5.98 -8.78
CA VAL A 71 12.37 -5.66 -7.44
C VAL A 71 11.46 -4.60 -6.83
N VAL A 72 10.84 -4.93 -5.69
CA VAL A 72 9.89 -4.07 -4.98
C VAL A 72 10.45 -3.72 -3.60
N ARG A 73 10.44 -2.44 -3.27
CA ARG A 73 10.78 -1.91 -1.95
C ARG A 73 9.53 -1.26 -1.35
N THR A 74 9.00 -1.83 -0.28
CA THR A 74 7.78 -1.32 0.38
C THR A 74 8.07 -0.22 1.39
N LYS A 75 9.32 -0.16 1.88
CA LYS A 75 9.79 0.78 2.91
C LYS A 75 10.91 1.72 2.44
N SER A 76 11.08 1.93 1.13
CA SER A 76 12.02 2.95 0.66
C SER A 76 11.52 4.35 0.98
N ASP A 77 12.42 5.34 1.05
CA ASP A 77 12.05 6.74 1.30
C ASP A 77 11.00 7.25 0.31
N LYS A 78 11.11 6.82 -0.95
CA LYS A 78 10.16 7.16 -2.02
C LYS A 78 8.77 6.59 -1.76
N ALA A 79 8.67 5.33 -1.30
CA ALA A 79 7.41 4.69 -0.96
C ALA A 79 6.77 5.35 0.28
N ILE A 80 7.56 5.52 1.36
CA ILE A 80 7.10 6.10 2.61
C ILE A 80 6.64 7.55 2.39
N LYS A 81 7.39 8.35 1.64
CA LYS A 81 7.01 9.73 1.32
C LYS A 81 5.69 9.79 0.56
N ALA A 82 5.48 8.89 -0.41
CA ALA A 82 4.24 8.84 -1.16
C ALA A 82 3.04 8.46 -0.27
N GLN A 83 3.21 7.48 0.62
CA GLN A 83 2.17 7.07 1.57
C GLN A 83 1.82 8.19 2.55
N LYS A 84 2.83 8.94 3.05
CA LYS A 84 2.62 10.12 3.89
C LYS A 84 1.84 11.23 3.18
N SER A 85 2.20 11.54 1.93
CA SER A 85 1.44 12.52 1.13
C SER A 85 0.01 12.05 0.86
N VAL A 86 -0.21 10.76 0.60
CA VAL A 86 -1.57 10.22 0.45
C VAL A 86 -2.36 10.38 1.74
N MET A 87 -1.77 10.08 2.90
CA MET A 87 -2.44 10.26 4.19
C MET A 87 -2.79 11.73 4.44
N GLU A 88 -1.89 12.66 4.14
CA GLU A 88 -2.15 14.10 4.21
C GLU A 88 -3.37 14.50 3.37
N PHE A 89 -3.44 14.04 2.11
CA PHE A 89 -4.59 14.32 1.24
C PHE A 89 -5.88 13.62 1.67
N LEU A 90 -5.80 12.48 2.36
CA LEU A 90 -6.99 11.84 2.92
C LEU A 90 -7.54 12.62 4.12
N LEU A 91 -6.66 13.22 4.92
CA LEU A 91 -7.03 13.93 6.15
C LEU A 91 -7.37 15.41 5.94
N ILE A 92 -6.88 16.05 4.87
CA ILE A 92 -7.05 17.51 4.64
C ILE A 92 -8.52 17.96 4.67
N ASN A 93 -9.44 17.11 4.22
CA ASN A 93 -10.88 17.37 4.22
C ASN A 93 -11.66 16.39 5.11
N HIS A 94 -10.97 15.55 5.90
CA HIS A 94 -11.64 14.62 6.81
C HIS A 94 -12.10 15.37 8.06
N PRO A 95 -13.37 15.23 8.48
CA PRO A 95 -13.88 15.97 9.63
C PRO A 95 -13.23 15.50 10.93
N LEU A 96 -13.11 16.40 11.91
CA LEU A 96 -12.53 16.11 13.23
C LEU A 96 -13.56 15.50 14.19
N ASP A 97 -14.26 14.48 13.70
CA ASP A 97 -15.41 13.88 14.39
C ASP A 97 -15.04 12.61 15.17
N CYS A 98 -13.75 12.28 15.30
CA CYS A 98 -13.31 11.05 15.98
C CYS A 98 -13.98 10.80 17.36
N PRO A 99 -14.23 11.82 18.23
CA PRO A 99 -14.88 11.60 19.52
C PRO A 99 -16.37 11.21 19.44
N ILE A 100 -17.03 11.49 18.31
CA ILE A 100 -18.47 11.23 18.09
C ILE A 100 -18.72 10.19 16.98
N CYS A 101 -17.66 9.79 16.27
CA CYS A 101 -17.71 8.77 15.23
C CYS A 101 -17.75 7.39 15.89
N ASP A 102 -18.75 6.58 15.55
CA ASP A 102 -18.92 5.22 16.09
C ASP A 102 -17.72 4.30 15.76
N GLN A 103 -16.96 4.60 14.70
CA GLN A 103 -15.74 3.86 14.34
C GLN A 103 -14.49 4.34 15.10
N GLY A 104 -14.60 5.40 15.91
CA GLY A 104 -13.50 5.92 16.71
C GLY A 104 -12.94 4.82 17.63
N GLY A 105 -11.64 4.53 17.51
CA GLY A 105 -10.97 3.45 18.26
C GLY A 105 -10.84 2.13 17.51
N GLU A 106 -11.58 1.91 16.42
CA GLU A 106 -11.45 0.75 15.52
C GLU A 106 -11.31 1.15 14.03
N CYS A 107 -11.10 2.44 13.77
CA CYS A 107 -11.03 2.99 12.43
C CYS A 107 -9.66 2.73 11.79
N GLN A 108 -9.63 2.02 10.67
CA GLN A 108 -8.39 1.77 9.92
C GLN A 108 -7.69 3.07 9.48
N LEU A 109 -8.44 4.14 9.19
CA LEU A 109 -7.85 5.45 8.85
C LEU A 109 -7.08 6.03 10.04
N GLN A 110 -7.62 5.89 11.25
CA GLN A 110 -6.97 6.31 12.49
C GLN A 110 -5.65 5.53 12.69
N ASP A 111 -5.69 4.20 12.59
CA ASP A 111 -4.51 3.35 12.78
C ASP A 111 -3.40 3.66 11.76
N LEU A 112 -3.78 3.78 10.48
CA LEU A 112 -2.84 4.09 9.42
C LEU A 112 -2.33 5.53 9.49
N ALA A 113 -3.12 6.48 9.97
CA ALA A 113 -2.66 7.86 10.19
C ALA A 113 -1.56 7.94 11.25
N VAL A 114 -1.62 7.12 12.31
CA VAL A 114 -0.56 7.06 13.33
C VAL A 114 0.76 6.53 12.74
N GLY A 115 0.70 5.50 11.90
CA GLY A 115 1.90 4.87 11.32
C GLY A 115 2.46 5.55 10.07
N TYR A 116 1.59 6.13 9.25
CA TYR A 116 1.91 6.64 7.91
C TYR A 116 1.49 8.10 7.71
N GLY A 117 0.98 8.79 8.74
CA GLY A 117 0.76 10.24 8.73
C GLY A 117 2.03 11.01 9.12
N GLY A 118 1.98 12.34 8.94
CA GLY A 118 2.92 13.23 9.61
C GLY A 118 2.51 13.41 11.06
N SER A 119 3.46 13.40 11.99
CA SER A 119 3.24 13.97 13.32
C SER A 119 3.05 15.47 13.17
N ALA A 120 2.02 16.02 13.79
CA ALA A 120 1.93 17.46 14.03
C ALA A 120 3.04 17.91 14.98
#